data_AF-A0A183N8C8-F1
#
_entry.id   AF-A0A183N8C8-F1
#
_cell.length_a   1.000
_cell.length_b   1.000
_cell.length_c   1.000
_cell.angle_alpha   90.00
_cell.angle_beta   90.00
_cell.angle_gamma   90.00
#
_symmetry.space_group_name_H-M   'P 1'
#
loop_
_entity.id
_entity.type
_entity.pdbx_description
1 polymer ?
#
loop_
_entity_poly.entity_id
_entity_poly.type
_entity_poly.pdbx_seq_one_letter_code
_entity_poly.pdbx_strand_id
1 'polypeptide(L)'
;MPFWPDNIEAWFCYAEADFYERRVVDTRAQFLAVVKALPREFNRYVTPSMFTSDVSEPYQTLKRSILKRGDLTDRQRLDQLFNNIDLQHDSATDMLQRMREVTGLRTPSKS
;
A
#
# COMPACT_ATOMS: atom_id res chain seq x y z
N MET A 1 -13.12 6.93 -0.66
CA MET A 1 -12.49 5.86 -1.45
C MET A 1 -12.03 4.75 -0.51
N PRO A 2 -12.30 3.46 -0.78
CA PRO A 2 -11.76 2.36 0.02
C PRO A 2 -10.24 2.24 -0.16
N PHE A 3 -9.54 1.69 0.83
CA PHE A 3 -8.10 1.43 0.77
C PHE A 3 -7.78 0.21 -0.12
N TRP A 4 -6.71 0.28 -0.92
CA TRP A 4 -6.25 -0.80 -1.80
C TRP A 4 -4.93 -1.39 -1.30
N PRO A 5 -4.94 -2.46 -0.49
CA PRO A 5 -3.73 -3.06 0.07
C PRO A 5 -2.86 -3.76 -0.98
N ASP A 6 -3.42 -4.08 -2.15
CA ASP A 6 -2.76 -4.67 -3.31
C ASP A 6 -2.03 -3.63 -4.18
N ASN A 7 -2.42 -2.35 -4.11
CA ASN A 7 -1.73 -1.26 -4.78
C ASN A 7 -1.83 0.05 -3.97
N ILE A 8 -1.04 0.10 -2.90
CA ILE A 8 -1.00 1.22 -1.96
C ILE A 8 -0.54 2.51 -2.65
N GLU A 9 0.40 2.41 -3.59
CA GLU A 9 0.92 3.56 -4.32
C GLU A 9 -0.17 4.23 -5.17
N ALA A 10 -0.87 3.44 -5.99
CA ALA A 10 -1.99 3.96 -6.77
C ALA A 10 -3.09 4.55 -5.88
N TRP A 11 -3.37 3.92 -4.74
CA TRP A 11 -4.34 4.45 -3.79
C TRP A 11 -3.97 5.86 -3.30
N PHE A 12 -2.70 6.10 -2.97
CA PHE A 12 -2.24 7.44 -2.60
C PHE A 12 -2.33 8.44 -3.76
N CYS A 13 -2.02 8.03 -4.99
CA CYS A 13 -2.18 8.91 -6.17
C CYS A 13 -3.64 9.37 -6.34
N TYR A 14 -4.61 8.47 -6.17
CA TYR A 14 -6.03 8.81 -6.25
C TYR A 14 -6.47 9.69 -5.07
N ALA A 15 -6.01 9.41 -3.85
CA ALA A 15 -6.31 10.26 -2.70
C ALA A 15 -5.79 11.70 -2.89
N GLU A 16 -4.59 11.84 -3.46
CA GLU A 16 -3.98 13.14 -3.76
C GLU A 16 -4.70 13.89 -4.88
N ALA A 17 -5.18 13.18 -5.90
CA ALA A 17 -6.06 13.75 -6.92
C ALA A 17 -7.38 14.26 -6.31
N ASP A 18 -8.01 13.47 -5.44
CA ASP A 18 -9.21 13.88 -4.69
C ASP A 18 -8.97 15.13 -3.84
N PHE A 19 -7.81 15.22 -3.15
CA PHE A 19 -7.43 16.40 -2.39
C PHE A 19 -7.26 17.62 -3.29
N TYR A 20 -6.61 17.45 -4.43
CA TYR A 20 -6.40 18.51 -5.41
C TYR A 20 -7.74 19.04 -5.96
N GLU A 21 -8.63 18.15 -6.41
CA GLU A 21 -9.95 18.51 -6.94
C GLU A 21 -10.81 19.24 -5.90
N ARG A 22 -10.73 18.81 -4.65
CA ARG A 22 -11.47 19.41 -3.52
C ARG A 22 -10.76 20.60 -2.89
N ARG A 23 -9.60 21.01 -3.41
CA ARG A 23 -8.75 22.10 -2.89
C ARG A 23 -8.38 21.95 -1.41
N VAL A 24 -8.15 20.71 -0.98
CA VAL A 24 -7.69 20.40 0.38
C VAL A 24 -6.19 20.71 0.46
N VAL A 25 -5.85 21.93 0.86
CA VAL A 25 -4.46 22.40 1.02
C VAL A 25 -3.91 22.18 2.43
N ASP A 26 -4.80 21.99 3.41
CA ASP A 26 -4.42 21.73 4.79
C ASP A 26 -3.88 20.30 4.94
N THR A 27 -2.57 20.19 5.22
CA THR A 27 -1.89 18.91 5.41
C THR A 27 -2.46 18.12 6.58
N ARG A 28 -3.07 18.79 7.56
CA ARG A 28 -3.76 18.15 8.68
C ARG A 28 -5.06 17.49 8.23
N ALA A 29 -5.86 18.18 7.41
CA ALA A 29 -7.06 17.60 6.80
C ALA A 29 -6.72 16.39 5.90
N GLN A 30 -5.66 16.47 5.09
CA GLN A 30 -5.18 15.34 4.27
C GLN A 30 -4.80 14.14 5.13
N PHE A 31 -4.03 14.37 6.21
CA PHE A 31 -3.66 13.32 7.17
C PHE A 31 -4.89 12.65 7.78
N LEU A 32 -5.87 13.43 8.28
CA LEU A 32 -7.07 12.89 8.90
C LEU A 32 -7.94 12.10 7.91
N ALA A 33 -8.02 12.57 6.65
CA ALA A 33 -8.73 11.86 5.59
C ALA A 33 -8.10 10.48 5.30
N VAL A 34 -6.77 10.40 5.24
CA VAL A 34 -6.04 9.13 5.11
C VAL A 34 -6.28 8.23 6.31
N VAL A 35 -6.11 8.74 7.54
CA VAL A 35 -6.33 7.97 8.77
C VAL A 35 -7.74 7.36 8.81
N LYS A 36 -8.76 8.11 8.37
CA LYS A 36 -10.15 7.63 8.31
C LYS A 36 -10.34 6.50 7.28
N ALA A 37 -9.56 6.49 6.22
CA ALA A 37 -9.66 5.48 5.17
C ALA A 37 -8.83 4.22 5.46
N LEU A 38 -7.91 4.27 6.43
CA LEU A 38 -7.01 3.15 6.72
C LEU A 38 -7.72 1.98 7.41
N PRO A 39 -7.46 0.74 6.95
CA PRO A 39 -7.88 -0.45 7.69
C PRO A 39 -7.14 -0.58 9.04
N ARG A 40 -7.78 -1.23 10.02
CA ARG A 40 -7.27 -1.35 11.41
C ARG A 40 -5.83 -1.89 11.50
N GLU A 41 -5.44 -2.78 10.59
CA GLU A 41 -4.09 -3.37 10.52
C GLU A 41 -2.96 -2.35 10.24
N PHE A 42 -3.30 -1.17 9.71
CA PHE A 42 -2.38 -0.06 9.46
C PHE A 42 -2.36 0.97 10.60
N ASN A 43 -3.22 0.85 11.62
CA ASN A 43 -3.28 1.82 12.72
C ASN A 43 -1.96 1.95 13.50
N ARG A 44 -1.13 0.90 13.52
CA ARG A 44 0.21 0.93 14.13
C ARG A 44 1.15 1.98 13.54
N TYR A 45 0.90 2.44 12.31
CA TYR A 45 1.71 3.47 11.64
C TYR A 45 1.24 4.88 11.96
N VAL A 46 0.09 5.02 12.62
CA VAL A 46 -0.49 6.28 13.06
C VAL A 46 -0.04 6.52 14.50
N THR A 47 1.07 7.23 14.69
CA THR A 47 1.63 7.49 16.03
C THR A 47 0.96 8.70 16.69
N PRO A 48 0.83 8.74 18.03
CA PRO A 48 0.29 9.91 18.74
C PRO A 48 1.02 11.22 18.43
N SER A 49 2.34 11.15 18.18
CA SER A 49 3.15 12.31 17.77
C SER A 49 2.73 12.91 16.42
N MET A 50 2.09 12.16 15.52
CA MET A 50 1.56 12.76 14.28
C MET A 50 0.33 13.65 14.54
N PHE A 51 -0.20 13.67 15.77
CA PHE A 51 -1.30 14.54 16.14
C PHE A 51 -0.88 15.83 16.82
N THR A 52 0.39 15.97 17.19
CA THR A 52 0.94 17.16 17.83
C THR A 52 1.42 18.17 16.78
N SER A 53 1.40 19.46 17.13
CA SER A 53 1.69 20.57 16.19
C SER A 53 3.17 20.71 15.81
N ASP A 54 4.04 19.95 16.45
CA ASP A 54 5.49 19.88 16.25
C ASP A 54 5.89 19.05 15.01
N VAL A 55 4.99 18.20 14.50
CA VAL A 55 5.20 17.47 13.25
C VAL A 55 4.79 18.35 12.08
N SER A 56 5.78 18.87 11.35
CA SER A 56 5.56 19.75 10.19
C SER A 56 4.79 19.09 9.04
N GLU A 57 4.89 17.77 8.88
CA GLU A 57 4.31 17.05 7.74
C GLU A 57 3.74 15.66 8.15
N PRO A 58 2.61 15.64 8.89
CA PRO A 58 2.04 14.39 9.41
C PRO A 58 1.56 13.48 8.28
N TYR A 59 1.00 14.05 7.21
CA TYR A 59 0.58 13.32 6.02
C TYR A 59 1.76 12.61 5.32
N GLN A 60 2.85 13.33 5.02
CA GLN A 60 4.01 12.76 4.33
C GLN A 60 4.73 11.71 5.18
N THR A 61 4.75 11.91 6.50
CA THR A 61 5.33 10.93 7.43
C THR A 61 4.51 9.65 7.45
N LEU A 62 3.17 9.74 7.49
CA LEU A 62 2.29 8.58 7.44
C LEU A 62 2.38 7.86 6.08
N LYS A 63 2.35 8.59 4.96
CA LYS A 63 2.49 8.04 3.60
C LYS A 63 3.75 7.20 3.46
N ARG A 64 4.92 7.75 3.87
CA ARG A 64 6.20 7.03 3.83
C ARG A 64 6.19 5.74 4.66
N SER A 65 5.63 5.78 5.86
CA SER A 65 5.55 4.60 6.74
C SER A 65 4.69 3.48 6.14
N ILE A 66 3.58 3.84 5.50
CA ILE A 66 2.66 2.87 4.89
C ILE A 66 3.25 2.28 3.61
N LEU A 67 3.85 3.10 2.74
CA LEU A 67 4.51 2.62 1.52
C LEU A 67 5.66 1.66 1.85
N LYS A 68 6.48 1.99 2.85
CA LYS A 68 7.56 1.10 3.32
C LYS A 68 7.05 -0.27 3.78
N ARG A 69 5.83 -0.37 4.34
CA ARG A 69 5.22 -1.67 4.67
C ARG A 69 4.85 -2.44 3.40
N GLY A 70 4.29 -1.76 2.40
CA GLY A 70 3.98 -2.36 1.09
C GLY A 70 5.22 -3.04 0.51
N ASP A 71 6.32 -2.29 0.39
CA ASP A 71 7.60 -2.79 -0.13
C ASP A 71 8.11 -4.03 0.64
N LEU A 72 8.02 -4.00 1.98
CA LEU A 72 8.43 -5.14 2.80
C LEU A 72 7.54 -6.36 2.59
N THR A 73 6.24 -6.16 2.41
CA THR A 73 5.28 -7.25 2.16
C THR A 73 5.54 -7.88 0.79
N ASP A 74 5.81 -7.07 -0.22
CA ASP A 74 6.10 -7.57 -1.57
C ASP A 74 7.44 -8.32 -1.62
N ARG A 75 8.47 -7.82 -0.92
CA ARG A 75 9.73 -8.56 -0.75
C ARG A 75 9.53 -9.88 -0.02
N GLN A 76 8.74 -9.92 1.05
CA GLN A 76 8.45 -11.18 1.76
C GLN A 76 7.72 -12.19 0.88
N ARG A 77 6.77 -11.74 0.06
CA ARG A 77 6.08 -12.61 -0.91
C ARG A 77 7.02 -13.12 -1.98
N LEU A 78 7.93 -12.28 -2.47
CA LEU A 78 8.97 -12.63 -3.42
C LEU A 78 9.95 -13.66 -2.83
N ASP A 79 10.42 -13.44 -1.61
CA ASP A 79 11.32 -14.36 -0.90
C ASP A 79 10.66 -15.71 -0.67
N GLN A 80 9.37 -15.75 -0.28
CA GLN A 80 8.61 -17.00 -0.16
C GLN A 80 8.48 -17.71 -1.50
N LEU A 81 8.22 -16.98 -2.59
CA LEU A 81 8.16 -17.56 -3.93
C LEU A 81 9.49 -18.24 -4.28
N PHE A 82 10.63 -17.57 -4.06
CA PHE A 82 11.94 -18.14 -4.36
C PHE A 82 12.31 -19.32 -3.45
N ASN A 83 12.01 -19.24 -2.16
CA ASN A 83 12.31 -20.33 -1.22
C ASN A 83 11.42 -21.57 -1.44
N ASN A 84 10.20 -21.40 -1.96
CA ASN A 84 9.33 -22.52 -2.34
C ASN A 84 9.77 -23.20 -3.65
N ILE A 85 10.48 -22.49 -4.54
CA ILE A 85 11.02 -23.06 -5.80
C ILE A 85 12.06 -24.16 -5.50
N ASP A 86 12.85 -24.02 -4.43
CA ASP A 86 13.85 -25.02 -4.05
C ASP A 86 13.25 -26.30 -3.44
N LEU A 87 11.97 -26.28 -3.05
CA LEU A 87 11.32 -27.35 -2.29
C LEU A 87 10.22 -28.11 -3.03
N GLN A 88 9.68 -27.60 -4.14
CA GLN A 88 8.61 -28.30 -4.87
C GLN A 88 8.87 -28.47 -6.37
N HIS A 89 8.57 -29.68 -6.85
CA HIS A 89 8.43 -30.04 -8.24
C HIS A 89 7.12 -29.44 -8.82
N ASP A 90 6.91 -28.15 -8.60
CA ASP A 90 5.69 -27.46 -9.02
C ASP A 90 5.72 -27.18 -10.53
N SER A 91 4.55 -27.30 -11.16
CA SER A 91 4.43 -27.09 -12.60
C SER A 91 4.77 -25.63 -12.97
N ALA A 92 5.33 -25.42 -14.16
CA ALA A 92 5.64 -24.08 -14.67
C ALA A 92 4.42 -23.14 -14.66
N THR A 93 3.20 -23.70 -14.76
CA THR A 93 1.93 -22.97 -14.74
C THR A 93 1.62 -22.41 -13.35
N ASP A 94 1.82 -23.19 -12.29
CA ASP A 94 1.59 -22.76 -10.90
C ASP A 94 2.60 -21.67 -10.48
N MET A 95 3.80 -21.74 -11.04
CA MET A 95 4.84 -20.72 -10.84
C MET A 95 4.47 -19.40 -11.53
N LEU A 96 3.98 -19.45 -12.77
CA LEU A 96 3.53 -18.26 -13.50
C LEU A 96 2.35 -17.58 -12.82
N GLN A 97 1.41 -18.35 -12.25
CA GLN A 97 0.27 -17.80 -11.53
C GLN A 97 0.72 -17.03 -10.27
N ARG A 98 1.65 -17.58 -9.49
CA ARG A 98 2.18 -16.93 -8.28
C ARG A 98 3.03 -15.70 -8.59
N MET A 99 3.85 -15.73 -9.66
CA MET A 99 4.59 -14.53 -10.10
C MET A 99 3.66 -13.37 -10.47
N ARG A 100 2.50 -13.65 -11.08
CA ARG A 100 1.51 -12.62 -11.41
C ARG A 100 0.86 -12.00 -10.18
N GLU A 101 0.64 -12.79 -9.14
CA GLU A 101 0.12 -12.30 -7.85
C GLU A 101 1.13 -11.40 -7.13
N VAL A 102 2.42 -11.71 -7.21
CA VAL A 102 3.51 -10.89 -6.62
C VAL A 102 3.76 -9.61 -7.40
N THR A 103 3.64 -9.64 -8.73
CA THR A 103 3.88 -8.47 -9.60
C THR A 103 2.64 -7.59 -9.80
N GLY A 104 1.49 -7.97 -9.24
CA GLY A 104 0.22 -7.26 -9.42
C GLY A 104 -0.34 -7.31 -10.85
N LEU A 105 0.30 -8.06 -11.76
CA LEU A 105 -0.12 -8.21 -13.15
C LEU A 105 -1.29 -9.19 -13.27
N ARG A 106 -2.51 -8.72 -13.00
CA ARG A 106 -3.71 -9.43 -13.45
C ARG A 106 -3.81 -9.30 -14.97
N THR A 107 -3.69 -10.41 -15.70
CA THR A 107 -4.07 -10.43 -17.11
C THR A 107 -5.55 -10.08 -17.25
N PRO A 108 -5.93 -9.26 -18.23
CA PRO A 108 -7.34 -8.98 -18.49
C PRO A 108 -8.03 -10.30 -18.83
N SER A 109 -9.11 -10.60 -18.11
CA SER A 109 -9.99 -11.70 -18.45
C SER A 109 -10.52 -11.47 -19.87
N LYS A 110 -10.17 -12.36 -20.80
CA LYS A 110 -10.81 -12.38 -22.12
C LYS A 110 -12.31 -12.59 -21.92
N SER A 111 -13.10 -11.62 -22.39
CA SER A 111 -14.51 -11.80 -22.75
C SER A 111 -14.61 -12.55 -24.07
#